data_AF-A0A2N3FPF5-F1
#
_entry.id   AF-A0A2N3FPF5-F1
#
_cell.length_a   1.000
_cell.length_b   1.000
_cell.length_c   1.000
_cell.angle_alpha   90.00
_cell.angle_beta   90.00
_cell.angle_gamma   90.00
#
_symmetry.space_group_name_H-M   'P 1'
#
loop_
_entity.id
_entity.type
_entity.pdbx_description
1 polymer ?
#
loop_
_entity_poly.entity_id
_entity_poly.type
_entity_poly.pdbx_seq_one_letter_code
_entity_poly.pdbx_strand_id
1 'polypeptide(L)' 'MAERGQRPRCGDWSEGGQWLSEDPEERAAAARWCSGCPVLLECAQAALDLKVTFGVWGGVDYTRREYRPRQST' A
#
# COMPACT_ATOMS: atom_id res chain seq x y z
N MET A 1 3.85 17.12 -9.11
CA MET A 1 3.72 16.76 -7.67
C MET A 1 4.94 17.20 -6.88
N ALA A 2 6.13 16.68 -7.17
CA ALA A 2 7.38 17.09 -6.51
C ALA A 2 7.68 18.59 -6.66
N GLU A 3 7.42 19.16 -7.83
CA GLU A 3 7.65 20.59 -8.15
C GLU A 3 6.75 21.55 -7.36
N ARG A 4 5.64 21.04 -6.80
CA ARG A 4 4.71 21.80 -5.96
C ARG A 4 4.83 21.44 -4.47
N GLY A 5 5.84 20.64 -4.10
CA GLY A 5 6.03 20.14 -2.73
C GLY A 5 4.91 19.21 -2.23
N GLN A 6 3.98 18.80 -3.10
CA GLN A 6 2.87 17.92 -2.73
C GLN A 6 3.35 16.48 -2.69
N ARG A 7 3.20 15.87 -1.52
CA ARG A 7 3.43 14.44 -1.31
C ARG A 7 2.16 13.67 -1.61
N PRO A 8 2.26 12.49 -2.26
CA PRO A 8 1.14 11.56 -2.28
C PRO A 8 0.70 11.27 -0.86
N ARG A 9 -0.59 11.02 -0.65
CA ARG A 9 -1.15 10.76 0.69
C ARG A 9 -0.41 9.63 1.44
N CYS A 10 0.03 8.61 0.71
CA CYS A 10 0.84 7.52 1.26
C CYS A 10 2.26 7.90 1.70
N GLY A 11 2.79 9.03 1.21
CA GLY A 11 4.10 9.58 1.56
C GLY A 11 4.04 10.74 2.56
N ASP A 12 2.84 11.09 3.04
CA ASP A 12 2.67 12.01 4.15
C ASP A 12 2.95 11.30 5.48
N TRP A 13 3.70 11.96 6.37
CA TRP A 13 4.10 11.37 7.65
C TRP A 13 2.96 11.24 8.66
N SER A 14 1.85 11.97 8.46
CA SER A 14 0.69 11.98 9.34
C SER A 14 -0.32 10.88 8.98
N GLU A 15 -0.27 10.40 7.73
CA GLU A 15 -1.23 9.46 7.16
C GLU A 15 -0.57 8.19 6.60
N GLY A 16 0.76 8.03 6.70
CA GLY A 16 1.47 6.88 6.13
C GLY A 16 1.07 5.51 6.73
N GLY A 17 0.46 5.50 7.93
CA GLY A 17 0.16 4.28 8.68
C GLY A 17 -0.81 3.32 7.96
N GLN A 18 -1.81 3.84 7.26
CA GLN A 18 -2.88 3.02 6.68
C GLN A 18 -2.39 2.11 5.54
N TRP A 19 -1.34 2.50 4.82
CA TRP A 19 -0.73 1.68 3.76
C TRP A 19 0.11 0.52 4.31
N LEU A 20 0.52 0.60 5.57
CA LEU A 20 1.37 -0.37 6.27
C LEU A 20 0.67 -0.96 7.52
N SER A 21 -0.64 -0.78 7.65
CA SER A 21 -1.41 -1.34 8.78
C SER A 21 -1.32 -2.86 8.78
N GLU A 22 -1.39 -3.48 9.96
CA GLU A 22 -1.53 -4.93 10.10
C GLU A 22 -2.96 -5.40 9.75
N ASP A 23 -3.96 -4.51 9.84
CA ASP A 23 -5.34 -4.79 9.49
C ASP A 23 -5.52 -4.85 7.95
N PRO A 24 -5.94 -5.99 7.38
CA PRO A 24 -6.20 -6.11 5.95
C PRO A 24 -7.33 -5.18 5.45
N GLU A 25 -8.30 -4.82 6.29
CA GLU A 25 -9.40 -3.93 5.91
C GLU A 25 -8.92 -2.48 5.75
N GLU A 26 -8.05 -2.01 6.65
CA GLU A 26 -7.43 -0.69 6.54
C GLU A 26 -6.56 -0.58 5.30
N ARG A 27 -5.75 -1.61 5.01
CA ARG A 27 -4.95 -1.68 3.77
C ARG A 27 -5.85 -1.72 2.53
N ALA A 28 -6.92 -2.50 2.54
CA ALA A 28 -7.87 -2.54 1.41
C ALA A 28 -8.52 -1.17 1.18
N ALA A 29 -8.83 -0.42 2.23
CA ALA A 29 -9.31 0.95 2.12
C ALA A 29 -8.24 1.90 1.54
N ALA A 30 -7.00 1.80 2.02
CA ALA A 30 -5.88 2.60 1.54
C ALA A 30 -5.54 2.34 0.06
N ALA A 31 -5.68 1.09 -0.40
CA ALA A 31 -5.51 0.72 -1.81
C ALA A 31 -6.48 1.46 -2.73
N ARG A 32 -7.73 1.68 -2.29
CA ARG A 32 -8.71 2.46 -3.06
C ARG A 32 -8.34 3.94 -3.18
N TRP A 33 -7.58 4.48 -2.22
CA TRP A 33 -7.11 5.87 -2.26
C TRP A 33 -5.99 6.11 -3.27
N CYS A 34 -5.43 5.05 -3.86
CA CYS A 34 -4.43 5.18 -4.91
C CYS A 34 -5.02 5.66 -6.26
N SER A 35 -6.33 5.60 -6.45
CA SER A 35 -7.00 6.06 -7.68
C SER A 35 -6.70 7.54 -7.97
N GLY A 36 -6.21 7.82 -9.18
CA GLY A 36 -5.83 9.19 -9.59
C GLY A 36 -4.45 9.65 -9.10
N CYS A 37 -3.69 8.80 -8.42
CA CYS A 37 -2.30 9.11 -8.07
C CYS A 37 -1.45 9.24 -9.35
N PRO A 38 -0.76 10.36 -9.56
CA PRO A 38 0.00 10.58 -10.80
C PRO A 38 1.22 9.67 -10.95
N VAL A 39 1.70 9.07 -9.85
CA VAL A 39 2.82 8.12 -9.84
C VAL A 39 2.36 6.68 -9.65
N LEU A 40 1.08 6.38 -9.91
CA LEU A 40 0.50 5.05 -9.67
C LEU A 40 1.27 3.95 -10.42
N LEU A 41 1.61 4.19 -11.68
CA LEU A 41 2.30 3.21 -12.53
C LEU A 41 3.74 2.98 -12.06
N GLU A 42 4.46 4.07 -11.75
CA GLU A 42 5.82 4.00 -11.21
C GLU A 42 5.85 3.28 -9.86
N CYS A 43 4.86 3.56 -8.99
CA CYS A 43 4.71 2.89 -7.70
C CYS A 43 4.45 1.38 -7.87
N ALA A 44 3.59 1.00 -8.82
CA ALA A 44 3.34 -0.41 -9.14
C ALA A 44 4.60 -1.11 -9.68
N GLN A 45 5.38 -0.43 -10.52
CA GLN A 45 6.65 -0.99 -11.02
C GLN A 45 7.69 -1.16 -9.91
N ALA A 46 7.84 -0.16 -9.05
CA ALA A 46 8.73 -0.24 -7.90
C ALA A 46 8.38 -1.41 -6.97
N ALA A 47 7.09 -1.70 -6.78
CA ALA A 47 6.65 -2.86 -6.03
C ALA A 47 7.17 -4.19 -6.62
N LEU A 48 7.14 -4.32 -7.95
CA LEU A 48 7.65 -5.49 -8.65
C LEU A 48 9.17 -5.60 -8.55
N ASP A 49 9.89 -4.49 -8.80
CA ASP A 49 11.35 -4.43 -8.76
C ASP A 49 11.89 -4.76 -7.36
N LEU A 50 11.25 -4.21 -6.33
CA LEU A 50 11.61 -4.44 -4.93
C LEU A 50 11.09 -5.77 -4.38
N LYS A 51 10.27 -6.50 -5.15
CA LYS A 51 9.60 -7.74 -4.71
C LYS A 51 8.91 -7.57 -3.37
N VAL A 52 8.16 -6.47 -3.22
CA VAL A 52 7.50 -6.14 -1.96
C VAL A 52 6.57 -7.28 -1.52
N THR A 53 6.54 -7.53 -0.21
CA THR A 53 5.78 -8.65 0.39
C THR A 53 4.74 -8.18 1.40
N PHE A 54 4.65 -6.87 1.63
CA PHE A 54 3.81 -6.26 2.65
C PHE A 54 3.37 -4.85 2.25
N GLY A 55 2.16 -4.50 2.68
CA GLY A 55 1.58 -3.18 2.51
C GLY A 55 0.97 -2.94 1.14
N VAL A 56 0.44 -1.73 0.98
CA VAL A 56 -0.24 -1.29 -0.23
C VAL A 56 0.72 -0.54 -1.15
N TRP A 57 0.85 -1.02 -2.38
CA TRP A 57 1.70 -0.44 -3.42
C TRP A 57 0.95 -0.41 -4.75
N GLY A 58 0.97 0.72 -5.45
CA GLY A 58 0.31 0.82 -6.76
C GLY A 58 -1.19 0.52 -6.76
N GLY A 59 -1.87 0.68 -5.61
CA GLY A 59 -3.29 0.30 -5.45
C GLY A 59 -3.55 -1.18 -5.20
N VAL A 60 -2.52 -1.97 -4.89
CA VAL A 60 -2.61 -3.41 -4.60
C VAL A 60 -2.03 -3.69 -3.21
N ASP A 61 -2.71 -4.50 -2.40
CA ASP A 61 -2.14 -5.03 -1.16
C ASP A 61 -1.22 -6.23 -1.48
N TYR A 62 0.07 -6.06 -1.27
CA TYR A 62 1.09 -7.10 -1.49
C TYR A 62 1.32 -7.97 -0.26
N THR A 63 0.60 -7.71 0.83
CA THR A 63 0.69 -8.49 2.06
C THR A 63 0.39 -9.94 1.78
N ARG A 64 1.44 -10.76 1.83
CA ARG A 64 1.29 -12.20 1.75
C ARG A 64 0.55 -12.65 2.99
N ARG A 65 -0.62 -13.26 2.80
CA ARG A 65 -1.31 -13.96 3.88
C ARG A 65 -0.35 -15.04 4.38
N GLU A 66 0.15 -14.90 5.59
CA GLU A 66 0.77 -16.01 6.27
C GLU A 66 -0.29 -17.11 6.37
N TYR A 67 0.00 -18.29 5.84
CA TYR A 67 -0.88 -19.43 6.03
C TYR A 67 -0.88 -19.77 7.52
N ARG A 68 -1.84 -19.21 8.26
CA ARG A 68 -2.15 -19.66 9.60
C ARG A 68 -3.17 -20.78 9.46
N PRO A 69 -2.80 -22.07 9.68
CA PRO A 69 -3.77 -23.14 9.65
C PRO A 69 -4.91 -22.80 10.60
N ARG A 70 -6.14 -23.08 10.18
CA ARG A 70 -7.33 -22.90 11.02
C ARG A 70 -7.14 -23.78 12.24
N GLN A 71 -6.92 -23.17 13.41
CA GLN A 71 -6.99 -23.87 14.68
C GLN A 71 -8.46 -24.26 14.86
N SER A 72 -8.79 -25.52 14.57
CA SER A 72 -10.09 -26.09 14.90
C SER A 72 -10.19 -26.20 16.42
N THR A 73 -11.11 -25.45 17.02
CA THR A 73 -11.64 -25.72 18.36
C THR A 73 -12.73 -26.77 18.26
#